data_AF-A0A5M7QJY2-F1
#
_entry.id   AF-A0A5M7QJY2-F1
#
_cell.length_a   1.000
_cell.length_b   1.000
_cell.length_c   1.000
_cell.angle_alpha   90.00
_cell.angle_beta   90.00
_cell.angle_gamma   90.00
#
_symmetry.space_group_name_H-M   'P 1'
#
loop_
_entity.id
_entity.type
_entity.pdbx_description
1 polymer ?
#
loop_
_entity_poly.entity_id
_entity_poly.type
_entity_poly.pdbx_seq_one_letter_code
_entity_poly.pdbx_strand_id
1 'polypeptide(L)'
;MATPQPHNAPDDSDALENAIAGVAAAMADPSRVRMLSALMDGRAWTATELSAVTDVAPSTASAHLTRLMNSGLIVCLAQGRHRYYRLNGSDIATLIENMMGVSWQRIAAPESTAPRALRTARTCYDHLAGEIAVQIYASLVHQGWITPEGSAVTLHGRQQFLALQIDLSQPGRRKACCGCLDWSERQFHLGGYAGAALLTGFEQQGWLTRQAGYREVAFTVAGLRHLQQIFGVTPRQCIT
;
A
#
# COMPACT_ATOMS: atom_id res chain seq x y z
N MET A 1 -44.14 41.83 -17.19
CA MET A 1 -42.90 41.17 -17.66
C MET A 1 -42.00 40.97 -16.46
N ALA A 2 -41.96 39.77 -15.91
CA ALA A 2 -41.01 39.40 -14.85
C ALA A 2 -39.95 38.50 -15.49
N THR A 3 -38.70 38.96 -15.47
CA THR A 3 -37.55 38.20 -15.97
C THR A 3 -37.31 37.02 -15.03
N PRO A 4 -37.17 35.77 -15.51
CA PRO A 4 -36.80 34.66 -14.64
C PRO A 4 -35.34 34.83 -14.22
N GLN A 5 -35.08 34.79 -12.91
CA GLN A 5 -33.74 34.74 -12.35
C GLN A 5 -33.05 33.43 -12.75
N PRO A 6 -31.75 33.44 -13.08
CA PRO A 6 -31.03 32.21 -13.34
C PRO A 6 -30.96 31.41 -12.05
N HIS A 7 -31.51 30.19 -12.09
CA HIS A 7 -31.36 29.21 -11.04
C HIS A 7 -29.88 28.85 -10.98
N ASN A 8 -29.16 29.35 -9.96
CA ASN A 8 -27.82 28.85 -9.64
C ASN A 8 -27.96 27.34 -9.43
N ALA A 9 -27.43 26.55 -10.36
CA ALA A 9 -27.08 25.18 -10.06
C ALA A 9 -26.07 25.22 -8.90
N PRO A 10 -26.14 24.31 -7.91
CA PRO A 10 -25.09 24.23 -6.90
C PRO A 10 -23.77 24.11 -7.65
N ASP A 11 -22.85 25.02 -7.35
CA ASP A 11 -21.57 25.18 -8.01
C ASP A 11 -20.83 23.84 -7.92
N ASP A 12 -20.56 23.19 -9.06
CA ASP A 12 -19.90 21.88 -9.10
C ASP A 12 -18.52 21.90 -8.38
N SER A 13 -17.94 23.10 -8.18
CA SER A 13 -16.76 23.32 -7.33
C SER A 13 -17.02 22.89 -5.89
N ASP A 14 -18.08 23.44 -5.26
CA ASP A 14 -18.45 23.16 -3.87
C ASP A 14 -18.74 21.65 -3.68
N ALA A 15 -19.28 20.99 -4.70
CA ALA A 15 -19.56 19.55 -4.64
C ALA A 15 -18.27 18.72 -4.54
N LEU A 16 -17.23 19.06 -5.29
CA LEU A 16 -15.93 18.38 -5.22
C LEU A 16 -15.23 18.67 -3.89
N GLU A 17 -15.20 19.92 -3.44
CA GLU A 17 -14.59 20.28 -2.16
C GLU A 17 -15.28 19.59 -0.99
N ASN A 18 -16.62 19.54 -0.99
CA ASN A 18 -17.40 18.82 0.02
C ASN A 18 -17.16 17.30 -0.03
N ALA A 19 -17.02 16.72 -1.22
CA ALA A 19 -16.69 15.30 -1.37
C ALA A 19 -15.28 14.98 -0.80
N ILE A 20 -14.28 15.81 -1.11
CA ILE A 20 -12.93 15.70 -0.56
C ILE A 20 -12.96 15.85 0.96
N ALA A 21 -13.67 16.86 1.48
CA ALA A 21 -13.83 17.08 2.92
C ALA A 21 -14.51 15.89 3.61
N GLY A 22 -15.50 15.27 2.95
CA GLY A 22 -16.17 14.06 3.45
C GLY A 22 -15.22 12.88 3.60
N VAL A 23 -14.37 12.62 2.59
CA VAL A 23 -13.34 11.58 2.64
C VAL A 23 -12.32 11.88 3.75
N ALA A 24 -11.82 13.11 3.81
CA ALA A 24 -10.87 13.53 4.83
C ALA A 24 -11.46 13.38 6.24
N ALA A 25 -12.71 13.80 6.46
CA ALA A 25 -13.42 13.65 7.73
C ALA A 25 -13.65 12.18 8.10
N ALA A 26 -13.90 11.32 7.12
CA ALA A 26 -13.99 9.88 7.34
C ALA A 26 -12.63 9.26 7.74
N MET A 27 -11.51 9.88 7.40
CA MET A 27 -10.18 9.40 7.81
C MET A 27 -9.65 10.08 9.09
N ALA A 28 -10.15 11.26 9.45
CA ALA A 28 -9.67 12.10 10.57
C ALA A 28 -9.99 11.52 11.96
N ASP A 29 -9.47 10.33 12.27
CA ASP A 29 -9.58 9.63 13.56
C ASP A 29 -8.50 8.55 13.64
N PRO A 30 -7.72 8.49 14.74
CA PRO A 30 -6.62 7.54 14.87
C PRO A 30 -7.02 6.08 14.73
N SER A 31 -8.18 5.68 15.28
CA SER A 31 -8.66 4.30 15.21
C SER A 31 -9.07 3.94 13.79
N ARG A 32 -9.73 4.85 13.06
CA ARG A 32 -10.05 4.65 11.64
C ARG A 32 -8.80 4.54 10.78
N VAL A 33 -7.78 5.37 11.02
CA VAL A 33 -6.49 5.25 10.33
C VAL A 33 -5.86 3.89 10.61
N ARG A 34 -5.82 3.42 11.86
CA ARG A 34 -5.30 2.08 12.19
C ARG A 34 -6.07 0.96 11.50
N MET A 35 -7.40 1.04 11.44
CA MET A 35 -8.22 0.06 10.71
C MET A 35 -7.86 0.05 9.22
N LEU A 36 -7.78 1.21 8.58
CA LEU A 36 -7.39 1.33 7.18
C LEU A 36 -5.98 0.79 6.93
N SER A 37 -5.03 1.05 7.83
CA SER A 37 -3.67 0.50 7.77
C SER A 37 -3.61 -1.02 7.95
N ALA A 38 -4.50 -1.61 8.76
CA ALA A 38 -4.62 -3.07 8.90
C ALA A 38 -5.14 -3.72 7.61
N LEU A 39 -6.16 -3.11 6.99
CA LEU A 39 -6.76 -3.55 5.73
C LEU A 39 -5.85 -3.43 4.51
N MET A 40 -4.70 -2.74 4.65
CA MET A 40 -3.70 -2.68 3.59
C MET A 40 -3.10 -4.05 3.26
N ASP A 41 -3.25 -5.08 4.08
CA ASP A 41 -2.79 -6.43 3.72
C ASP A 41 -3.58 -7.11 2.59
N GLY A 42 -4.61 -6.43 2.08
CA GLY A 42 -5.45 -6.88 0.97
C GLY A 42 -6.47 -7.97 1.36
N ARG A 43 -6.45 -8.46 2.60
CA ARG A 43 -7.40 -9.46 3.07
C ARG A 43 -8.68 -8.80 3.57
N ALA A 44 -9.73 -9.60 3.63
CA ALA A 44 -10.98 -9.19 4.21
C ALA A 44 -10.98 -9.56 5.71
N TRP A 45 -11.20 -8.57 6.58
CA TRP A 45 -11.15 -8.70 8.03
C TRP A 45 -12.53 -8.63 8.65
N THR A 46 -12.77 -9.32 9.76
CA THR A 46 -14.00 -9.18 10.54
C THR A 46 -13.95 -7.94 11.43
N ALA A 47 -15.11 -7.46 11.87
CA ALA A 47 -15.18 -6.35 12.83
C ALA A 47 -14.48 -6.69 14.16
N THR A 48 -14.52 -7.95 14.59
CA THR A 48 -13.86 -8.42 15.81
C THR A 48 -12.35 -8.34 15.70
N GLU A 49 -11.77 -8.82 14.60
CA GLU A 49 -10.32 -8.74 14.36
C GLU A 49 -9.86 -7.28 14.28
N LEU A 50 -10.62 -6.42 13.59
CA LEU A 50 -10.33 -4.99 13.51
C LEU A 50 -10.43 -4.28 14.86
N SER A 51 -11.39 -4.67 15.70
CA SER A 51 -11.51 -4.13 17.06
C SER A 51 -10.31 -4.49 17.93
N ALA A 52 -9.80 -5.71 17.79
CA ALA A 52 -8.63 -6.19 18.53
C ALA A 52 -7.35 -5.45 18.12
N VAL A 53 -7.10 -5.26 16.82
CA VAL A 53 -5.87 -4.57 16.36
C VAL A 53 -5.89 -3.06 16.59
N THR A 54 -7.06 -2.46 16.82
CA THR A 54 -7.19 -1.02 17.04
C THR A 54 -7.44 -0.63 18.49
N ASP A 55 -7.55 -1.63 19.38
CA ASP A 55 -7.80 -1.48 20.81
C ASP A 55 -9.06 -0.63 21.10
N VAL A 56 -10.15 -0.96 20.41
CA VAL A 56 -11.46 -0.31 20.61
C VAL A 56 -12.55 -1.33 20.90
N ALA A 57 -13.60 -0.90 21.60
CA ALA A 57 -14.77 -1.73 21.84
C ALA A 57 -15.48 -2.15 20.52
N PRO A 58 -16.12 -3.33 20.46
CA PRO A 58 -16.82 -3.79 19.25
C PRO A 58 -17.90 -2.85 18.72
N SER A 59 -18.61 -2.15 19.62
CA SER A 59 -19.62 -1.15 19.25
C SER A 59 -18.98 0.06 18.55
N THR A 60 -17.86 0.55 19.09
CA THR A 60 -17.06 1.63 18.49
C THR A 60 -16.48 1.21 17.14
N ALA A 61 -15.97 -0.03 17.04
CA ALA A 61 -15.48 -0.55 15.77
C ALA A 61 -16.58 -0.59 14.71
N SER A 62 -17.79 -1.03 15.07
CA SER A 62 -18.94 -1.07 14.14
C SER A 62 -19.32 0.32 13.63
N ALA A 63 -19.30 1.34 14.50
CA ALA A 63 -19.55 2.73 14.11
C ALA A 63 -18.46 3.27 13.16
N HIS A 64 -17.19 2.98 13.45
CA HIS A 64 -16.08 3.33 12.57
C HIS A 64 -16.19 2.68 11.20
N LEU A 65 -16.48 1.39 11.14
CA LEU A 65 -16.65 0.64 9.89
C LEU A 65 -17.82 1.17 9.06
N THR A 66 -18.93 1.51 9.71
CA THR A 66 -20.07 2.13 9.04
C THR A 66 -19.67 3.47 8.41
N ARG A 67 -18.93 4.31 9.15
CA ARG A 67 -18.47 5.60 8.62
C ARG A 67 -17.51 5.45 7.44
N LEU A 68 -16.57 4.51 7.52
CA LEU A 68 -15.62 4.21 6.44
C LEU A 68 -16.31 3.63 5.20
N MET A 69 -17.37 2.83 5.40
CA MET A 69 -18.15 2.25 4.31
C MET A 69 -19.00 3.31 3.61
N ASN A 70 -19.67 4.17 4.39
CA ASN A 70 -20.50 5.26 3.85
C ASN A 70 -19.66 6.28 3.05
N SER A 71 -18.37 6.42 3.35
CA SER A 71 -17.44 7.26 2.59
C SER A 71 -16.74 6.51 1.44
N GLY A 72 -17.11 5.25 1.17
CA GLY A 72 -16.56 4.47 0.06
C GLY A 72 -15.10 4.03 0.23
N LEU A 73 -14.53 4.09 1.44
CA LEU A 73 -13.14 3.69 1.71
C LEU A 73 -12.99 2.18 1.83
N ILE A 74 -14.04 1.51 2.35
CA ILE A 74 -14.08 0.07 2.53
C ILE A 74 -15.37 -0.52 1.96
N VAL A 75 -15.35 -1.81 1.65
CA VAL A 75 -16.52 -2.58 1.27
C VAL A 75 -16.75 -3.72 2.23
N CYS A 76 -18.02 -4.07 2.44
CA CYS A 76 -18.42 -5.24 3.21
C CYS A 76 -18.78 -6.40 2.29
N LEU A 77 -18.19 -7.56 2.55
CA LEU A 77 -18.49 -8.84 1.92
C LEU A 77 -19.27 -9.68 2.93
N ALA A 78 -20.51 -10.03 2.59
CA ALA A 78 -21.30 -10.96 3.39
C ALA A 78 -20.94 -12.40 3.01
N GLN A 79 -20.47 -13.19 3.98
CA GLN A 79 -20.18 -14.61 3.80
C GLN A 79 -20.80 -15.38 4.97
N GLY A 80 -21.97 -15.98 4.72
CA GLY A 80 -22.75 -16.65 5.75
C GLY A 80 -23.17 -15.68 6.86
N ARG A 81 -22.85 -16.03 8.11
CA ARG A 81 -23.17 -15.20 9.30
C ARG A 81 -22.14 -14.10 9.57
N HIS A 82 -21.01 -14.13 8.87
CA HIS A 82 -19.91 -13.21 9.10
C HIS A 82 -19.89 -12.10 8.04
N ARG A 83 -19.53 -10.90 8.51
CA ARG A 83 -19.26 -9.73 7.68
C ARG A 83 -17.77 -9.49 7.65
N TYR A 84 -17.22 -9.44 6.45
CA TYR A 84 -15.82 -9.16 6.21
C TYR A 84 -15.67 -7.79 5.55
N TYR A 85 -14.60 -7.08 5.85
CA TYR A 85 -14.33 -5.72 5.40
C TYR A 85 -12.97 -5.69 4.69
N ARG A 86 -12.89 -5.03 3.54
CA ARG A 86 -11.65 -4.80 2.80
C ARG A 86 -11.63 -3.39 2.23
N LEU A 87 -10.45 -2.89 1.85
CA LEU A 87 -10.36 -1.63 1.10
C LEU A 87 -11.20 -1.72 -0.19
N ASN A 88 -11.88 -0.62 -0.55
CA ASN A 88 -12.73 -0.55 -1.75
C ASN A 88 -11.93 -0.57 -3.07
N GLY A 89 -10.61 -0.52 -3.01
CA GLY A 89 -9.76 -0.60 -4.18
C GLY A 89 -8.30 -0.28 -3.85
N SER A 90 -7.44 -0.49 -4.85
CA SER A 90 -6.02 -0.14 -4.76
C SER A 90 -5.79 1.38 -4.73
N ASP A 91 -6.71 2.16 -5.28
CA ASP A 91 -6.72 3.62 -5.22
C ASP A 91 -6.84 4.13 -3.77
N ILE A 92 -7.68 3.49 -2.94
CA ILE A 92 -7.78 3.80 -1.51
C ILE A 92 -6.48 3.46 -0.78
N ALA A 93 -5.85 2.33 -1.09
CA ALA A 93 -4.54 1.98 -0.54
C ALA A 93 -3.51 3.06 -0.87
N THR A 94 -3.44 3.50 -2.13
CA THR A 94 -2.56 4.59 -2.57
C THR A 94 -2.87 5.93 -1.88
N LEU A 95 -4.15 6.25 -1.63
CA LEU A 95 -4.53 7.44 -0.86
C LEU A 95 -3.97 7.40 0.56
N ILE A 96 -4.17 6.28 1.27
CA ILE A 96 -3.68 6.08 2.64
C ILE A 96 -2.15 6.19 2.67
N GLU A 97 -1.47 5.57 1.70
CA GLU A 97 -0.01 5.66 1.52
C GLU A 97 0.47 7.10 1.35
N ASN A 98 -0.16 7.86 0.44
CA ASN A 98 0.19 9.27 0.22
C ASN A 98 0.00 10.12 1.48
N MET A 99 -1.10 9.92 2.20
CA MET A 99 -1.36 10.64 3.46
C MET A 99 -0.34 10.32 4.54
N MET A 100 0.07 9.05 4.68
CA MET A 100 1.15 8.67 5.59
C MET A 100 2.43 9.42 5.25
N GLY A 101 2.78 9.53 3.97
CA GLY A 101 3.96 10.28 3.53
C GLY A 101 3.92 11.77 3.83
N VAL A 102 2.78 12.44 3.60
CA VAL A 102 2.61 13.86 3.92
C VAL A 102 2.68 14.11 5.44
N SER A 103 2.10 13.21 6.24
CA SER A 103 1.99 13.40 7.70
C SER A 103 3.35 13.27 8.40
N TRP A 104 4.25 12.50 7.83
CA TRP A 104 5.51 12.13 8.45
C TRP A 104 6.56 13.25 8.49
N GLN A 105 6.47 14.23 7.59
CA GLN A 105 7.32 15.42 7.61
C GLN A 105 7.16 16.24 8.91
N ARG A 106 6.11 15.96 9.70
CA ARG A 106 5.69 16.76 10.86
C ARG A 106 5.95 16.08 12.21
N ILE A 107 6.50 14.87 12.25
CA ILE A 107 6.69 14.09 13.50
C ILE A 107 8.11 13.49 13.56
N ALA A 108 8.79 13.66 14.71
CA ALA A 108 10.02 12.93 15.01
C ALA A 108 9.74 11.42 15.06
N ALA A 109 10.65 10.59 14.55
CA ALA A 109 10.41 9.15 14.44
C ALA A 109 10.10 8.53 15.80
N PRO A 110 8.91 7.94 16.01
CA PRO A 110 8.83 6.84 16.96
C PRO A 110 9.74 5.74 16.44
N GLU A 111 10.53 5.11 17.32
CA GLU A 111 11.15 3.83 16.97
C GLU A 111 10.03 2.87 16.55
N SER A 112 10.14 2.29 15.36
CA SER A 112 9.10 1.39 14.85
C SER A 112 8.91 0.24 15.83
N THR A 113 7.74 0.16 16.48
CA THR A 113 7.36 -0.96 17.37
C THR A 113 6.95 -2.22 16.60
N ALA A 114 6.98 -2.17 15.26
CA ALA A 114 6.71 -3.31 14.41
C ALA A 114 7.66 -4.48 14.69
N PRO A 115 7.15 -5.73 14.73
CA PRO A 115 7.99 -6.93 14.75
C PRO A 115 9.05 -6.87 13.65
N ARG A 116 10.28 -7.27 13.99
CA ARG A 116 11.43 -7.17 13.07
C ARG A 116 11.17 -7.84 11.72
N ALA A 117 10.49 -8.98 11.72
CA ALA A 117 10.19 -9.71 10.49
C ALA A 117 9.31 -8.91 9.51
N LEU A 118 8.32 -8.16 10.03
CA LEU A 118 7.51 -7.23 9.23
C LEU A 118 8.30 -6.02 8.73
N ARG A 119 9.37 -5.62 9.43
CA ARG A 119 10.29 -4.57 8.94
C ARG A 119 11.19 -5.11 7.84
N THR A 120 11.71 -6.33 7.98
CA THR A 120 12.63 -6.93 7.01
C THR A 120 11.97 -7.05 5.63
N ALA A 121 10.81 -7.71 5.57
CA ALA A 121 10.09 -7.90 4.32
C ALA A 121 8.60 -8.19 4.56
N ARG A 122 7.75 -7.50 3.82
CA ARG A 122 6.29 -7.67 3.86
C ARG A 122 5.64 -7.27 2.55
N THR A 123 4.32 -7.40 2.49
CA THR A 123 3.47 -6.77 1.49
C THR A 123 2.94 -5.44 2.00
N CYS A 124 3.06 -4.38 1.18
CA CYS A 124 2.39 -3.11 1.44
C CYS A 124 0.89 -3.26 1.17
N TYR A 125 0.57 -3.76 -0.02
CA TYR A 125 -0.75 -4.21 -0.46
C TYR A 125 -0.55 -5.39 -1.40
N ASP A 126 -0.20 -5.10 -2.64
CA ASP A 126 0.08 -6.09 -3.68
C ASP A 126 1.53 -6.04 -4.19
N HIS A 127 2.39 -5.32 -3.49
CA HIS A 127 3.80 -5.14 -3.82
C HIS A 127 4.66 -5.25 -2.56
N LEU A 128 5.95 -5.54 -2.78
CA LEU A 128 6.93 -5.76 -1.72
C LEU A 128 7.21 -4.46 -0.96
N ALA A 129 7.34 -4.56 0.36
CA ALA A 129 7.68 -3.50 1.31
C ALA A 129 8.64 -4.03 2.38
N GLY A 130 9.12 -3.13 3.24
CA GLY A 130 10.16 -3.37 4.24
C GLY A 130 11.56 -3.06 3.72
N GLU A 131 12.54 -3.28 4.59
CA GLU A 131 13.96 -3.02 4.38
C GLU A 131 14.45 -3.54 3.02
N ILE A 132 14.15 -4.80 2.70
CA ILE A 132 14.59 -5.41 1.44
C ILE A 132 13.99 -4.68 0.23
N ALA A 133 12.71 -4.30 0.30
CA ALA A 133 12.03 -3.62 -0.80
C ALA A 133 12.59 -2.23 -1.07
N VAL A 134 12.93 -1.51 0.00
CA VAL A 134 13.59 -0.20 -0.06
C VAL A 134 14.97 -0.31 -0.69
N GLN A 135 15.77 -1.31 -0.29
CA GLN A 135 17.09 -1.52 -0.87
C GLN A 135 16.99 -1.91 -2.37
N ILE A 136 16.02 -2.76 -2.74
CA ILE A 136 15.75 -3.07 -4.15
C ILE A 136 15.42 -1.79 -4.91
N TYR A 137 14.52 -0.96 -4.40
CA TYR A 137 14.14 0.29 -5.06
C TYR A 137 15.33 1.23 -5.27
N ALA A 138 16.17 1.42 -4.25
CA ALA A 138 17.39 2.21 -4.37
C ALA A 138 18.32 1.64 -5.46
N SER A 139 18.44 0.31 -5.54
CA SER A 139 19.23 -0.37 -6.57
C SER A 139 18.65 -0.16 -7.97
N LEU A 140 17.32 -0.24 -8.13
CA LEU A 140 16.65 0.03 -9.40
C LEU A 140 16.88 1.46 -9.89
N VAL A 141 16.88 2.44 -8.99
CA VAL A 141 17.23 3.83 -9.32
C VAL A 141 18.70 3.93 -9.71
N HIS A 142 19.60 3.39 -8.89
CA HIS A 142 21.06 3.46 -9.11
C HIS A 142 21.50 2.80 -10.42
N GLN A 143 20.90 1.66 -10.77
CA GLN A 143 21.17 0.94 -12.02
C GLN A 143 20.40 1.51 -13.23
N GLY A 144 19.60 2.55 -13.05
CA GLY A 144 18.83 3.18 -14.13
C GLY A 144 17.70 2.31 -14.68
N TRP A 145 17.15 1.38 -13.90
CA TRP A 145 15.96 0.61 -14.28
C TRP A 145 14.70 1.47 -14.20
N ILE A 146 14.65 2.39 -13.24
CA ILE A 146 13.60 3.39 -13.09
C ILE A 146 14.21 4.79 -13.07
N THR A 147 13.40 5.79 -13.40
CA THR A 147 13.82 7.21 -13.32
C THR A 147 14.23 7.60 -11.90
N PRO A 148 15.11 8.60 -11.70
CA PRO A 148 15.48 9.08 -10.36
C PRO A 148 14.29 9.45 -9.47
N GLU A 149 13.22 9.97 -10.06
CA GLU A 149 11.97 10.34 -9.37
C GLU A 149 11.06 9.13 -9.08
N GLY A 150 11.42 7.93 -9.56
CA GLY A 150 10.63 6.71 -9.43
C GLY A 150 9.30 6.71 -10.17
N SER A 151 9.08 7.66 -11.06
CA SER A 151 7.79 7.87 -11.74
C SER A 151 7.59 6.97 -12.97
N ALA A 152 8.68 6.43 -13.54
CA ALA A 152 8.60 5.58 -14.72
C ALA A 152 9.72 4.51 -14.76
N VAL A 153 9.44 3.41 -15.47
CA VAL A 153 10.43 2.40 -15.84
C VAL A 153 11.10 2.81 -17.15
N THR A 154 12.44 2.83 -17.17
CA THR A 154 13.23 3.17 -18.36
C THR A 154 13.19 2.07 -19.41
N LEU A 155 13.66 2.34 -20.63
CA LEU A 155 13.79 1.30 -21.66
C LEU A 155 14.73 0.19 -21.22
N HIS A 156 15.88 0.55 -20.64
CA HIS A 156 16.83 -0.38 -20.06
C HIS A 156 16.17 -1.22 -18.95
N GLY A 157 15.44 -0.58 -18.03
CA GLY A 157 14.72 -1.27 -16.98
C GLY A 157 13.75 -2.32 -17.50
N ARG A 158 12.97 -2.02 -18.55
CA ARG A 158 12.05 -2.99 -19.15
C ARG A 158 12.79 -4.23 -19.68
N GLN A 159 13.95 -4.05 -20.29
CA GLN A 159 14.77 -5.17 -20.76
C GLN A 159 15.27 -6.02 -19.59
N GLN A 160 15.68 -5.38 -18.49
CA GLN A 160 16.14 -6.08 -17.29
C GLN A 160 15.01 -6.82 -16.57
N PHE A 161 13.84 -6.20 -16.40
CA PHE A 161 12.65 -6.88 -15.87
C PHE A 161 12.28 -8.10 -16.73
N LEU A 162 12.31 -7.97 -18.06
CA LEU A 162 12.05 -9.08 -18.97
C LEU A 162 13.12 -10.18 -18.85
N ALA A 163 14.40 -9.83 -18.66
CA ALA A 163 15.47 -10.79 -18.40
C ALA A 163 15.26 -11.56 -17.08
N LEU A 164 14.60 -10.93 -16.09
CA LEU A 164 14.11 -11.60 -14.88
C LEU A 164 12.78 -12.33 -15.07
N GLN A 165 12.30 -12.49 -16.31
CA GLN A 165 11.00 -13.08 -16.63
C GLN A 165 9.80 -12.35 -16.00
N ILE A 166 9.94 -11.03 -15.76
CA ILE A 166 8.88 -10.16 -15.25
C ILE A 166 8.41 -9.26 -16.40
N ASP A 167 7.22 -9.55 -16.93
CA ASP A 167 6.68 -8.80 -18.07
C ASP A 167 5.94 -7.52 -17.63
N LEU A 168 6.43 -6.38 -18.12
CA LEU A 168 5.84 -5.06 -17.89
C LEU A 168 5.02 -4.51 -19.08
N SER A 169 4.71 -5.34 -20.09
CA SER A 169 4.10 -4.93 -21.36
C SER A 169 2.65 -4.45 -21.25
N GLN A 170 1.93 -4.76 -20.18
CA GLN A 170 0.52 -4.39 -20.01
C GLN A 170 0.26 -3.46 -18.81
N PRO A 171 0.63 -2.17 -18.88
CA PRO A 171 0.12 -1.21 -17.94
C PRO A 171 -1.37 -1.01 -18.26
N GLY A 172 -2.25 -1.59 -17.45
CA GLY A 172 -3.67 -1.22 -17.45
C GLY A 172 -3.88 0.26 -17.04
N ARG A 173 -5.01 0.61 -16.43
CA ARG A 173 -5.22 1.97 -15.88
C ARG A 173 -4.26 2.36 -14.74
N ARG A 174 -3.46 1.43 -14.23
CA ARG A 174 -2.53 1.64 -13.12
C ARG A 174 -1.23 2.29 -13.62
N LYS A 175 -0.65 3.19 -12.82
CA LYS A 175 0.69 3.72 -13.08
C LYS A 175 1.70 2.58 -13.25
N ALA A 176 2.51 2.66 -14.30
CA ALA A 176 3.52 1.63 -14.60
C ALA A 176 4.53 1.46 -13.45
N CYS A 177 4.93 2.57 -12.83
CA CYS A 177 5.84 2.62 -11.68
C CYS A 177 5.46 3.82 -10.81
N CYS A 178 5.65 3.70 -9.50
CA CYS A 178 5.67 4.82 -8.57
C CYS A 178 6.48 4.45 -7.34
N GLY A 179 7.16 5.42 -6.71
CA GLY A 179 7.68 5.25 -5.36
C GLY A 179 6.53 5.17 -4.35
N CYS A 180 6.40 4.03 -3.67
CA CYS A 180 5.51 3.87 -2.53
C CYS A 180 6.30 4.07 -1.24
N LEU A 181 5.79 4.86 -0.30
CA LEU A 181 6.54 5.15 0.92
C LEU A 181 6.41 4.01 1.94
N ASP A 182 7.54 3.47 2.36
CA ASP A 182 7.59 2.48 3.42
C ASP A 182 7.46 3.17 4.78
N TRP A 183 6.46 2.79 5.57
CA TRP A 183 6.26 3.38 6.89
C TRP A 183 7.31 2.95 7.93
N SER A 184 7.87 1.73 7.83
CA SER A 184 8.86 1.24 8.79
C SER A 184 10.25 1.78 8.49
N GLU A 185 10.60 1.89 7.21
CA GLU A 185 11.92 2.35 6.76
C GLU A 185 11.98 3.84 6.44
N ARG A 186 10.82 4.49 6.24
CA ARG A 186 10.71 5.92 5.85
C ARG A 186 11.35 6.22 4.49
N GLN A 187 11.36 5.24 3.60
CA GLN A 187 12.03 5.29 2.30
C GLN A 187 11.11 4.72 1.24
N PHE A 188 11.34 5.08 -0.02
CA PHE A 188 10.52 4.57 -1.11
C PHE A 188 10.88 3.12 -1.46
N HIS A 189 9.84 2.33 -1.74
CA HIS A 189 9.92 1.02 -2.36
C HIS A 189 9.10 1.01 -3.66
N LEU A 190 9.28 -0.03 -4.49
CA LEU A 190 8.65 -0.09 -5.80
C LEU A 190 7.14 -0.39 -5.68
N GLY A 191 6.32 0.59 -6.06
CA GLY A 191 4.87 0.46 -6.20
C GLY A 191 4.41 0.46 -7.66
N GLY A 192 3.09 0.55 -7.85
CA GLY A 192 2.47 0.53 -9.17
C GLY A 192 2.46 -0.88 -9.79
N TYR A 193 2.27 -0.94 -11.11
CA TYR A 193 2.25 -2.22 -11.83
C TYR A 193 3.59 -2.96 -11.72
N ALA A 194 4.71 -2.25 -11.85
CA ALA A 194 6.05 -2.83 -11.71
C ALA A 194 6.27 -3.44 -10.31
N GLY A 195 5.80 -2.79 -9.25
CA GLY A 195 5.89 -3.33 -7.88
C GLY A 195 5.11 -4.64 -7.72
N ALA A 196 3.89 -4.69 -8.26
CA ALA A 196 3.06 -5.89 -8.21
C ALA A 196 3.61 -7.05 -9.07
N ALA A 197 4.12 -6.72 -10.26
CA ALA A 197 4.76 -7.67 -11.16
C ALA A 197 6.06 -8.24 -10.56
N LEU A 198 6.86 -7.40 -9.89
CA LEU A 198 8.06 -7.84 -9.17
C LEU A 198 7.72 -8.84 -8.07
N LEU A 199 6.75 -8.53 -7.20
CA LEU A 199 6.32 -9.44 -6.13
C LEU A 199 5.85 -10.78 -6.71
N THR A 200 5.01 -10.73 -7.75
CA THR A 200 4.46 -11.92 -8.41
C THR A 200 5.57 -12.76 -9.06
N GLY A 201 6.50 -12.12 -9.77
CA GLY A 201 7.63 -12.80 -10.41
C GLY A 201 8.55 -13.47 -9.40
N PHE A 202 8.86 -12.81 -8.28
CA PHE A 202 9.68 -13.40 -7.23
C PHE A 202 9.03 -14.61 -6.58
N GLU A 203 7.71 -14.57 -6.37
CA GLU A 203 6.98 -15.73 -5.84
C GLU A 203 6.95 -16.89 -6.85
N GLN A 204 6.66 -16.61 -8.12
CA GLN A 204 6.62 -17.63 -9.18
C GLN A 204 7.97 -18.31 -9.40
N GLN A 205 9.06 -17.58 -9.22
CA GLN A 205 10.42 -18.10 -9.31
C GLN A 205 10.91 -18.74 -7.99
N GLY A 206 10.10 -18.73 -6.93
CA GLY A 206 10.46 -19.31 -5.63
C GLY A 206 11.52 -18.52 -4.85
N TRP A 207 11.69 -17.23 -5.14
CA TRP A 207 12.63 -16.36 -4.42
C TRP A 207 12.09 -15.96 -3.05
N LEU A 208 10.76 -15.92 -2.91
CA LEU A 208 10.09 -15.67 -1.66
C LEU A 208 8.84 -16.53 -1.53
N THR A 209 8.35 -16.67 -0.31
CA THR A 209 7.08 -17.29 0.02
C THR A 209 6.23 -16.30 0.81
N ARG A 210 4.92 -16.40 0.61
CA ARG A 210 3.91 -15.67 1.36
C ARG A 210 3.14 -16.64 2.22
N GLN A 211 2.91 -16.29 3.48
CA GLN A 211 1.99 -17.05 4.31
C GLN A 211 0.59 -16.45 4.15
N ALA A 212 -0.37 -17.26 3.71
CA ALA A 212 -1.77 -16.85 3.68
C ALA A 212 -2.19 -16.41 5.09
N GLY A 213 -2.78 -15.23 5.21
CA GLY A 213 -3.12 -14.66 6.53
C GLY A 213 -2.04 -13.77 7.16
N TYR A 214 -0.84 -13.62 6.56
CA TYR A 214 0.21 -12.73 7.08
C TYR A 214 0.78 -11.78 6.01
N ARG A 215 1.09 -10.54 6.42
CA ARG A 215 1.73 -9.55 5.53
C ARG A 215 3.20 -9.87 5.29
N GLU A 216 3.81 -10.56 6.24
CA GLU A 216 5.21 -10.96 6.20
C GLU A 216 5.49 -11.82 4.98
N VAL A 217 6.64 -11.59 4.37
CA VAL A 217 7.14 -12.45 3.30
C VAL A 217 8.52 -12.96 3.68
N ALA A 218 8.77 -14.24 3.42
CA ALA A 218 10.03 -14.87 3.72
C ALA A 218 10.81 -15.10 2.43
N PHE A 219 12.04 -14.60 2.34
CA PHE A 219 12.91 -14.91 1.22
C PHE A 219 13.55 -16.29 1.40
N THR A 220 13.59 -17.06 0.30
CA THR A 220 14.31 -18.34 0.29
C THR A 220 15.82 -18.09 0.21
N VAL A 221 16.61 -19.10 0.56
CA VAL A 221 18.07 -19.01 0.44
C VAL A 221 18.49 -18.71 -1.00
N ALA A 222 17.81 -19.30 -1.99
CA ALA A 222 18.04 -19.02 -3.40
C ALA A 222 17.66 -17.57 -3.76
N GLY A 223 16.49 -17.10 -3.29
CA GLY A 223 16.05 -15.73 -3.49
C GLY A 223 17.02 -14.70 -2.94
N LEU A 224 17.54 -14.90 -1.73
CA LEU A 224 18.55 -14.01 -1.13
C LEU A 224 19.83 -13.93 -1.97
N ARG A 225 20.29 -15.04 -2.57
CA ARG A 225 21.46 -15.02 -3.48
C ARG A 225 21.17 -14.20 -4.73
N HIS A 226 19.99 -14.37 -5.33
CA HIS A 226 19.59 -13.59 -6.50
C HIS A 226 19.45 -12.10 -6.17
N LEU A 227 18.88 -11.76 -5.00
CA LEU A 227 18.82 -10.38 -4.53
C LEU A 227 20.21 -9.74 -4.42
N GLN A 228 21.17 -10.48 -3.85
CA GLN A 228 22.54 -10.01 -3.74
C GLN A 228 23.19 -9.84 -5.12
N GLN A 229 23.00 -10.81 -6.03
CA GLN A 229 23.61 -10.80 -7.36
C GLN A 229 23.08 -9.69 -8.26
N ILE A 230 21.76 -9.46 -8.24
CA ILE A 230 21.09 -8.57 -9.19
C ILE A 230 20.93 -7.17 -8.61
N PHE A 231 20.56 -7.07 -7.34
CA PHE A 231 20.26 -5.79 -6.70
C PHE A 231 21.31 -5.36 -5.69
N GLY A 232 22.31 -6.19 -5.36
CA GLY A 232 23.27 -5.90 -4.30
C GLY A 232 22.67 -5.89 -2.90
N VAL A 233 21.50 -6.51 -2.72
CA VAL A 233 20.72 -6.44 -1.47
C VAL A 233 21.04 -7.61 -0.57
N THR A 234 21.37 -7.31 0.69
CA THR A 234 21.59 -8.32 1.74
C THR A 234 20.78 -7.91 2.97
N PRO A 235 19.89 -8.77 3.52
CA PRO A 235 19.18 -8.44 4.74
C PRO A 235 20.18 -8.23 5.88
N ARG A 236 19.96 -7.25 6.76
CA ARG A 236 20.77 -7.14 7.99
C ARG A 236 20.61 -8.41 8.80
N GLN A 237 21.71 -9.16 8.97
CA GLN A 237 21.72 -10.34 9.85
C GLN A 237 21.35 -9.95 11.28
N CYS A 238 20.67 -10.87 11.99
CA CYS A 238 20.47 -10.76 13.43
C CYS A 238 21.84 -10.70 14.12
N ILE A 239 22.13 -9.63 14.85
CA ILE A 239 22.91 -9.78 16.07
C ILE A 239 21.86 -10.27 17.07
N THR A 240 22.00 -11.53 17.48
CA THR A 240 21.17 -12.18 18.51
C THR A 240 21.31 -11.45 19.84
#